data_AF-A0A1Y5IFY7-F1
#
_entry.id   AF-A0A1Y5IFY7-F1
#
_cell.length_a   1.000
_cell.length_b   1.000
_cell.length_c   1.000
_cell.angle_alpha   90.00
_cell.angle_beta   90.00
_cell.angle_gamma   90.00
#
_symmetry.space_group_name_H-M   'P 1'
#
loop_
_entity.id
_entity.type
_entity.pdbx_description
1 polymer ?
#
loop_
_entity_poly.entity_id
_entity_poly.type
_entity_poly.pdbx_seq_one_letter_code
_entity_poly.pdbx_strand_id
1 'polypeptide(L)'
;MSSCDIARARELFPSSSSSDDPIEPFTVFGTIEKLFEVRVMDDANGGTKIIGRKRGITAKACTNVIPASRIPARGAPTPDRASACEVAEVVGEIKETKDMLRACAPACSNSCGRAVGEYANAQERGTGFGLPKEARQKVLKSCTVTCGKDCERAGKSYSYEIPFRF
;
A
#
# COMPACT_ATOMS: atom_id res chain seq x y z
N MET A 1 49.08 -31.95 7.62
CA MET A 1 47.61 -32.11 7.63
C MET A 1 47.07 -31.22 8.73
N SER A 2 46.22 -30.21 8.57
CA SER A 2 45.67 -29.49 7.42
C SER A 2 45.18 -28.17 8.01
N SER A 3 45.73 -27.03 7.61
CA SER A 3 45.19 -25.72 7.93
C SER A 3 43.94 -25.53 7.08
N CYS A 4 42.77 -25.31 7.69
CA CYS A 4 41.58 -24.91 6.94
C CYS A 4 41.50 -23.39 6.92
N ASP A 5 41.91 -22.82 5.79
CA ASP A 5 41.77 -21.42 5.43
C ASP A 5 40.31 -20.97 5.39
N ILE A 6 39.85 -20.30 6.46
CA ILE A 6 38.56 -19.58 6.53
C ILE A 6 38.66 -18.20 5.81
N ALA A 7 39.75 -17.93 5.09
CA ALA A 7 39.98 -16.64 4.45
C ALA A 7 39.41 -16.53 3.02
N ARG A 8 38.97 -17.63 2.38
CA ARG A 8 38.69 -17.65 0.93
C ARG A 8 37.21 -17.66 0.51
N ALA A 9 36.27 -17.51 1.45
CA ALA A 9 34.83 -17.48 1.14
C ALA A 9 34.24 -16.05 1.03
N ARG A 10 35.08 -15.01 1.13
CA ARG A 10 34.65 -13.61 1.02
C ARG A 10 34.85 -12.99 -0.38
N GLU A 11 35.43 -13.72 -1.33
CA GLU A 11 35.76 -13.20 -2.67
C GLU A 11 34.79 -13.67 -3.78
N LEU A 12 33.74 -14.44 -3.46
CA LEU A 12 32.74 -14.91 -4.44
C LEU A 12 31.38 -14.21 -4.32
N PHE A 13 31.24 -13.30 -3.36
CA PHE A 13 30.12 -12.39 -3.29
C PHE A 13 30.68 -10.99 -3.40
N PRO A 14 30.76 -10.40 -4.61
CA PRO A 14 30.92 -8.97 -4.69
C PRO A 14 29.70 -8.40 -3.97
N SER A 15 29.91 -7.82 -2.79
CA SER A 15 28.99 -6.86 -2.21
C SER A 15 28.79 -5.81 -3.30
N SER A 16 27.69 -5.92 -4.02
CA SER A 16 27.22 -4.89 -4.93
C SER A 16 26.93 -3.66 -4.09
N SER A 17 27.98 -2.89 -3.79
CA SER A 17 27.84 -1.48 -3.51
C SER A 17 27.38 -0.88 -4.83
N SER A 18 26.07 -0.90 -5.05
CA SER A 18 25.37 -0.04 -6.01
C SER A 18 25.61 1.40 -5.56
N SER A 19 26.77 1.90 -5.98
CA SER A 19 27.01 3.32 -6.10
C SER A 19 25.99 3.84 -7.13
N ASP A 20 25.20 4.83 -6.70
CA ASP A 20 24.22 5.58 -7.48
C ASP A 20 22.97 4.83 -7.97
N ASP A 21 22.19 4.22 -7.07
CA ASP A 21 20.75 4.09 -7.35
C ASP A 21 20.10 5.46 -7.06
N PRO A 22 19.65 6.24 -8.07
CA PRO A 22 19.08 7.57 -7.86
C PRO A 22 17.71 7.53 -7.16
N ILE A 23 17.22 6.33 -6.87
CA ILE A 23 15.92 6.10 -6.24
C ILE A 23 16.11 6.08 -4.74
N GLU A 24 15.68 7.17 -4.11
CA GLU A 24 15.62 7.24 -2.67
C GLU A 24 14.75 6.09 -2.11
N PRO A 25 15.23 5.34 -1.10
CA PRO A 25 14.40 4.38 -0.38
C PRO A 25 13.09 5.01 0.10
N PHE A 26 12.01 4.22 0.11
CA PHE A 26 10.72 4.69 0.59
C PHE A 26 9.94 3.57 1.26
N THR A 27 8.94 3.96 2.04
CA THR A 27 8.01 3.03 2.67
C THR A 27 6.61 3.33 2.18
N VAL A 28 5.88 2.28 1.80
CA VAL A 28 4.46 2.35 1.53
C VAL A 28 3.73 2.10 2.83
N PHE A 29 2.99 3.09 3.30
CA PHE A 29 2.09 2.97 4.44
C PHE A 29 0.67 2.84 3.92
N GLY A 30 -0.14 2.02 4.56
CA GLY A 30 -1.55 2.01 4.25
C GLY A 30 -2.42 1.57 5.41
N THR A 31 -3.68 1.94 5.30
CA THR A 31 -4.74 1.50 6.18
C THR A 31 -5.86 0.91 5.35
N ILE A 32 -6.51 -0.12 5.88
CA ILE A 32 -7.72 -0.69 5.32
C ILE A 32 -8.77 -0.75 6.43
N GLU A 33 -9.92 -0.16 6.18
CA GLU A 33 -11.08 -0.19 7.05
C GLU A 33 -12.21 -0.92 6.34
N LYS A 34 -12.91 -1.79 7.07
CA LYS A 34 -14.08 -2.49 6.54
C LYS A 34 -15.29 -2.40 7.44
N LEU A 35 -16.45 -2.31 6.79
CA LEU A 35 -17.76 -2.27 7.42
C LEU A 35 -18.67 -3.28 6.72
N PHE A 36 -19.36 -4.12 7.48
CA PHE A 36 -20.34 -5.10 6.95
C PHE A 36 -21.73 -4.47 6.76
N GLU A 37 -21.75 -3.24 6.28
CA GLU A 37 -22.93 -2.50 5.88
C GLU A 37 -22.55 -1.59 4.71
N VAL A 38 -23.48 -1.39 3.79
CA VAL A 38 -23.39 -0.35 2.76
C VAL A 38 -24.35 0.76 3.15
N ARG A 39 -23.85 1.99 3.26
CA ARG A 39 -24.62 3.16 3.66
C ARG A 39 -25.20 3.79 2.41
N VAL A 40 -26.53 3.78 2.31
CA VAL A 40 -27.22 4.45 1.21
C VAL A 40 -27.31 5.93 1.56
N MET A 41 -26.72 6.77 0.72
CA MET A 41 -26.67 8.22 0.90
C MET A 41 -27.83 8.89 0.15
N ASP A 42 -28.27 10.04 0.65
CA ASP A 42 -29.29 10.87 0.01
C ASP A 42 -28.70 11.64 -1.17
N ASP A 43 -28.83 11.09 -2.38
CA ASP A 43 -28.33 11.73 -3.61
C ASP A 43 -29.00 13.08 -3.90
N ALA A 44 -30.22 13.31 -3.37
CA ALA A 44 -30.95 14.57 -3.56
C ALA A 44 -30.39 15.74 -2.74
N ASN A 45 -29.70 15.46 -1.63
CA ASN A 45 -29.12 16.45 -0.71
C ASN A 45 -27.58 16.41 -0.70
N GLY A 46 -26.98 16.10 -1.85
CA GLY A 46 -25.52 16.10 -2.03
C GLY A 46 -24.80 15.02 -1.24
N GLY A 47 -25.47 13.90 -0.91
CA GLY A 47 -24.84 12.75 -0.29
C GLY A 47 -24.38 12.97 1.14
N THR A 48 -24.97 13.91 1.89
CA THR A 48 -24.55 14.22 3.28
C THR A 48 -25.29 13.41 4.34
N LYS A 49 -26.45 12.83 4.00
CA LYS A 49 -27.32 12.12 4.93
C LYS A 49 -27.45 10.65 4.56
N ILE A 50 -27.28 9.77 5.54
CA ILE A 50 -27.54 8.33 5.37
C ILE A 50 -29.06 8.11 5.43
N ILE A 51 -29.64 7.62 4.33
CA ILE A 51 -31.08 7.31 4.20
C ILE A 51 -31.39 5.84 4.42
N GLY A 52 -30.38 4.97 4.46
CA GLY A 52 -30.58 3.56 4.76
C GLY A 52 -29.27 2.80 4.90
N ARG A 53 -29.38 1.55 5.36
CA ARG A 53 -28.27 0.59 5.44
C ARG A 53 -28.70 -0.69 4.75
N LYS A 54 -27.86 -1.17 3.84
CA LYS A 54 -28.03 -2.46 3.17
C LYS A 54 -26.99 -3.45 3.68
N ARG A 55 -27.35 -4.73 3.70
CA ARG A 55 -26.38 -5.81 3.89
C ARG A 55 -25.37 -5.78 2.74
N GLY A 56 -24.09 -5.83 3.08
CA GLY A 56 -23.01 -5.70 2.12
C GLY A 56 -21.68 -5.48 2.84
N ILE A 57 -20.67 -5.15 2.06
CA ILE A 57 -19.36 -4.75 2.57
C ILE A 57 -18.93 -3.43 1.94
N THR A 58 -18.45 -2.53 2.79
CA THR A 58 -17.74 -1.31 2.41
C THR A 58 -16.29 -1.49 2.82
N ALA A 59 -15.37 -1.35 1.88
CA ALA A 59 -13.94 -1.38 2.12
C ALA A 59 -13.35 -0.01 1.76
N LYS A 60 -12.65 0.62 2.70
CA LYS A 60 -11.92 1.87 2.50
C LYS A 60 -10.44 1.62 2.67
N ALA A 61 -9.69 1.71 1.58
CA ALA A 61 -8.24 1.60 1.60
C ALA A 61 -7.63 2.99 1.44
N CYS A 62 -6.63 3.32 2.25
CA CYS A 62 -5.86 4.55 2.11
C CYS A 62 -4.38 4.18 2.05
N THR A 63 -3.67 4.66 1.02
CA THR A 63 -2.24 4.38 0.85
C THR A 63 -1.47 5.68 0.74
N ASN A 64 -0.27 5.71 1.34
CA ASN A 64 0.67 6.81 1.25
C ASN A 64 2.08 6.25 1.00
N VAL A 65 2.87 6.94 0.20
CA VAL A 65 4.26 6.56 -0.09
C VAL A 65 5.18 7.66 0.39
N ILE A 66 6.06 7.31 1.32
CA ILE A 66 6.89 8.28 2.04
C ILE A 66 8.36 7.93 1.83
N PRO A 67 9.16 8.85 1.24
CA PRO A 67 10.60 8.68 1.14
C PRO A 67 11.25 8.57 2.52
N ALA A 68 12.32 7.80 2.63
CA ALA A 68 13.01 7.53 3.89
C ALA A 68 13.53 8.81 4.57
N SER A 69 13.94 9.82 3.81
CA SER A 69 14.34 11.14 4.33
C SER A 69 13.24 11.86 5.12
N ARG A 70 11.97 11.47 4.92
CA ARG A 70 10.81 12.10 5.55
C ARG A 70 10.16 11.24 6.63
N ILE A 71 10.68 10.04 6.88
CA ILE A 71 10.19 9.18 7.95
C ILE A 71 10.83 9.65 9.26
N PRO A 72 10.05 10.09 10.26
CA PRO A 72 10.61 10.53 11.53
C PRO A 72 11.32 9.38 12.24
N ALA A 73 12.42 9.67 12.95
CA ALA A 73 13.24 8.68 13.65
C ALA A 73 12.49 7.95 14.80
N ARG A 74 11.33 8.45 15.23
CA ARG A 74 10.43 7.80 16.17
C ARG A 74 8.98 7.93 15.68
N GLY A 75 8.37 6.79 15.38
CA GLY A 75 6.94 6.67 15.10
C GLY A 75 6.60 6.49 13.61
N ALA A 76 5.41 5.95 13.37
CA ALA A 76 4.82 5.96 12.04
C ALA A 76 4.63 7.44 11.60
N PRO A 77 4.92 7.78 10.33
CA PRO A 77 4.73 9.13 9.85
C PRO A 77 3.29 9.58 10.10
N THR A 78 3.14 10.79 10.62
CA THR A 78 1.86 11.49 10.63
C THR A 78 1.37 11.61 9.19
N PRO A 79 0.07 11.47 8.93
CA PRO A 79 -0.51 11.57 7.59
C PRO A 79 -0.50 13.03 7.10
N ASP A 80 0.69 13.63 7.01
CA ASP A 80 0.89 15.00 6.58
C ASP A 80 0.85 15.12 5.04
N ARG A 81 0.72 13.98 4.34
CA ARG A 81 0.32 13.91 2.93
C ARG A 81 -1.04 13.23 2.82
N ALA A 82 -1.87 13.79 1.94
CA ALA A 82 -3.14 13.20 1.55
C ALA A 82 -2.89 11.74 1.13
N SER A 83 -3.39 10.80 1.93
CA SER A 83 -3.40 9.40 1.54
C SER A 83 -4.36 9.26 0.35
N ALA A 84 -3.94 8.51 -0.66
CA ALA A 84 -4.81 8.13 -1.74
C ALA A 84 -5.86 7.17 -1.17
N CYS A 85 -7.01 7.71 -0.77
CA CYS A 85 -8.10 6.95 -0.18
C CYS A 85 -9.15 6.56 -1.22
N GLU A 86 -9.46 5.28 -1.29
CA GLU A 86 -10.46 4.70 -2.17
C GLU A 86 -11.47 3.90 -1.37
N VAL A 87 -12.74 4.02 -1.75
CA VAL A 87 -13.85 3.29 -1.14
C VAL A 87 -14.47 2.42 -2.21
N ALA A 88 -14.71 1.16 -1.87
CA ALA A 88 -15.47 0.24 -2.70
C ALA A 88 -16.57 -0.41 -1.87
N GLU A 89 -17.75 -0.51 -2.46
CA GLU A 89 -18.94 -1.02 -1.82
C GLU A 89 -19.52 -2.17 -2.64
N VAL A 90 -19.92 -3.24 -1.96
CA VAL A 90 -20.59 -4.38 -2.56
C VAL A 90 -21.82 -4.69 -1.74
N VAL A 91 -22.99 -4.52 -2.38
CA VAL A 91 -24.28 -4.88 -1.80
C VAL A 91 -24.50 -6.38 -1.96
N GLY A 92 -25.03 -7.01 -0.91
CA GLY A 92 -25.33 -8.44 -0.91
C GLY A 92 -24.93 -9.12 0.39
N GLU A 93 -25.25 -10.40 0.50
CA GLU A 93 -24.86 -11.19 1.64
C GLU A 93 -23.36 -11.56 1.55
N ILE A 94 -22.64 -11.37 2.66
CA ILE A 94 -21.24 -11.76 2.81
C ILE A 94 -21.23 -13.04 3.64
N LYS A 95 -21.01 -14.19 2.99
CA LYS A 95 -21.02 -15.51 3.64
C LYS A 95 -19.61 -16.00 3.92
N GLU A 96 -18.68 -15.68 3.03
CA GLU A 96 -17.31 -16.16 3.08
C GLU A 96 -16.30 -15.03 2.91
N THR A 97 -15.04 -15.27 3.30
CA THR A 97 -13.94 -14.32 3.12
C THR A 97 -13.77 -13.89 1.66
N LYS A 98 -13.97 -14.81 0.72
CA LYS A 98 -13.90 -14.51 -0.72
C LYS A 98 -14.92 -13.47 -1.18
N ASP A 99 -16.04 -13.32 -0.46
CA ASP A 99 -17.05 -12.31 -0.79
C ASP A 99 -16.54 -10.90 -0.49
N MET A 100 -15.65 -10.78 0.52
CA MET A 100 -15.02 -9.51 0.88
C MET A 100 -14.08 -9.01 -0.22
N LEU A 101 -13.43 -9.91 -0.96
CA LEU A 101 -12.51 -9.56 -2.04
C LEU A 101 -13.15 -8.68 -3.12
N ARG A 102 -14.46 -8.79 -3.32
CA ARG A 102 -15.20 -7.97 -4.29
C ARG A 102 -15.15 -6.48 -3.96
N ALA A 103 -15.05 -6.11 -2.68
CA ALA A 103 -14.81 -4.73 -2.26
C ALA A 103 -13.32 -4.47 -1.97
N CYS A 104 -12.61 -5.42 -1.37
CA CYS A 104 -11.20 -5.25 -1.01
C CYS A 104 -10.30 -5.02 -2.23
N ALA A 105 -10.47 -5.82 -3.30
CA ALA A 105 -9.61 -5.75 -4.48
C ALA A 105 -9.67 -4.38 -5.19
N PRO A 106 -10.85 -3.81 -5.52
CA PRO A 106 -10.91 -2.48 -6.12
C PRO A 106 -10.42 -1.38 -5.18
N ALA A 107 -10.77 -1.41 -3.88
CA ALA A 107 -10.28 -0.41 -2.93
C ALA A 107 -8.75 -0.41 -2.84
N CYS A 108 -8.14 -1.59 -2.64
CA CYS A 108 -6.70 -1.73 -2.53
C CYS A 108 -5.97 -1.40 -3.84
N SER A 109 -6.45 -1.89 -4.98
CA SER A 109 -5.80 -1.64 -6.29
C SER A 109 -5.81 -0.17 -6.67
N ASN A 110 -6.93 0.53 -6.49
CA ASN A 110 -7.04 1.95 -6.81
C ASN A 110 -6.21 2.81 -5.84
N SER A 111 -6.27 2.51 -4.53
CA SER A 111 -5.52 3.22 -3.49
C SER A 111 -4.01 3.11 -3.71
N CYS A 112 -3.52 1.87 -3.89
CA CYS A 112 -2.11 1.61 -4.18
C CYS A 112 -1.68 2.20 -5.53
N GLY A 113 -2.51 2.05 -6.57
CA GLY A 113 -2.21 2.55 -7.91
C GLY A 113 -2.03 4.07 -7.95
N ARG A 114 -2.93 4.80 -7.27
CA ARG A 114 -2.86 6.25 -7.16
C ARG A 114 -1.67 6.70 -6.32
N ALA A 115 -1.46 6.15 -5.12
CA ALA A 115 -0.35 6.55 -4.25
C ALA A 115 1.03 6.30 -4.90
N VAL A 116 1.22 5.13 -5.52
CA VAL A 116 2.48 4.78 -6.19
C VAL A 116 2.67 5.63 -7.45
N GLY A 117 1.59 5.91 -8.19
CA GLY A 117 1.63 6.78 -9.36
C GLY A 117 2.00 8.23 -9.00
N GLU A 118 1.38 8.78 -7.96
CA GLU A 118 1.68 10.13 -7.46
C GLU A 118 3.12 10.24 -6.98
N TYR A 119 3.62 9.24 -6.26
CA TYR A 119 5.01 9.18 -5.82
C TYR A 119 5.99 9.11 -6.99
N ALA A 120 5.77 8.19 -7.93
CA ALA A 120 6.63 8.06 -9.12
C ALA A 120 6.69 9.36 -9.93
N ASN A 121 5.54 10.00 -10.15
CA ASN A 121 5.44 11.28 -10.87
C ASN A 121 6.08 12.43 -10.08
N ALA A 122 6.00 12.42 -8.74
CA ALA A 122 6.64 13.43 -7.91
C ALA A 122 8.16 13.28 -7.88
N GLN A 123 8.65 12.04 -7.85
CA GLN A 123 10.06 11.72 -7.89
C GLN A 123 10.66 12.12 -9.24
N GLU A 124 10.04 11.73 -10.36
CA GLU A 124 10.48 12.09 -11.70
C GLU A 124 10.53 13.62 -11.89
N ARG A 125 9.55 14.35 -11.37
CA ARG A 125 9.56 15.83 -11.39
C ARG A 125 10.64 16.45 -10.50
N GLY A 126 11.02 15.79 -9.41
CA GLY A 126 11.98 16.31 -8.44
C GLY A 126 13.44 16.00 -8.79
N THR A 127 13.71 14.81 -9.31
CA THR A 127 15.07 14.31 -9.56
C THR A 127 15.39 14.10 -11.04
N GLY A 128 14.38 14.12 -11.92
CA GLY A 128 14.52 13.71 -13.32
C GLY A 128 14.56 12.20 -13.53
N PHE A 129 14.57 11.41 -12.45
CA PHE A 129 14.61 9.95 -12.49
C PHE A 129 13.33 9.39 -11.87
N GLY A 130 12.53 8.68 -12.67
CA GLY A 130 11.33 7.97 -12.21
C GLY A 130 11.63 6.55 -11.73
N LEU A 131 10.65 5.93 -11.07
CA LEU A 131 10.67 4.50 -10.78
C LEU A 131 10.64 3.70 -12.10
N PRO A 132 11.62 2.79 -12.36
CA PRO A 132 11.58 1.93 -13.54
C PRO A 132 10.32 1.07 -13.51
N LYS A 133 9.82 0.71 -14.69
CA LYS A 133 8.54 0.00 -14.84
C LYS A 133 8.46 -1.27 -13.99
N GLU A 134 9.56 -2.03 -13.93
CA GLU A 134 9.66 -3.26 -13.14
C GLU A 134 9.57 -2.98 -11.63
N ALA A 135 10.30 -1.99 -11.13
CA ALA A 135 10.23 -1.57 -9.73
C ALA A 135 8.82 -1.08 -9.37
N ARG A 136 8.20 -0.27 -10.23
CA ARG A 136 6.83 0.21 -10.05
C ARG A 136 5.83 -0.93 -9.97
N GLN A 137 5.95 -1.93 -10.85
CA GLN A 137 5.09 -3.12 -10.82
C GLN A 137 5.29 -3.95 -9.54
N LYS A 138 6.54 -4.11 -9.10
CA LYS A 138 6.86 -4.81 -7.84
C LYS A 138 6.22 -4.11 -6.64
N VAL A 139 6.33 -2.78 -6.57
CA VAL A 139 5.74 -1.97 -5.50
C VAL A 139 4.22 -2.08 -5.50
N LEU A 140 3.59 -1.94 -6.67
CA LEU A 140 2.14 -2.04 -6.83
C LEU A 140 1.62 -3.42 -6.43
N LYS A 141 2.28 -4.49 -6.89
CA LYS A 141 1.92 -5.87 -6.54
C LYS A 141 2.03 -6.12 -5.04
N SER A 142 3.13 -5.71 -4.41
CA SER A 142 3.31 -5.86 -2.97
C SER A 142 2.27 -5.06 -2.18
N CYS A 143 1.99 -3.81 -2.55
CA CYS A 143 0.97 -2.99 -1.90
C CYS A 143 -0.41 -3.63 -1.97
N THR A 144 -0.83 -4.03 -3.17
CA THR A 144 -2.17 -4.62 -3.39
C THR A 144 -2.35 -5.96 -2.70
N VAL A 145 -1.33 -6.82 -2.73
CA VAL A 145 -1.37 -8.13 -2.05
C VAL A 145 -1.42 -7.97 -0.53
N THR A 146 -0.59 -7.09 0.05
CA THR A 146 -0.61 -6.84 1.51
C THR A 146 -1.93 -6.24 1.95
N CYS A 147 -2.42 -5.20 1.24
CA CYS A 147 -3.72 -4.58 1.52
C CYS A 147 -4.86 -5.60 1.42
N GLY A 148 -4.87 -6.45 0.38
CA GLY A 148 -5.87 -7.48 0.20
C GLY A 148 -5.86 -8.51 1.34
N LYS A 149 -4.68 -9.00 1.73
CA LYS A 149 -4.53 -9.93 2.86
C LYS A 149 -5.06 -9.33 4.16
N ASP A 150 -4.73 -8.07 4.45
CA ASP A 150 -5.23 -7.41 5.65
C ASP A 150 -6.73 -7.12 5.57
N CYS A 151 -7.26 -6.83 4.39
CA CYS A 151 -8.70 -6.67 4.20
C CYS A 151 -9.48 -7.98 4.47
N GLU A 152 -8.89 -9.14 4.20
CA GLU A 152 -9.50 -10.45 4.48
C GLU A 152 -9.44 -10.85 5.96
N ARG A 153 -8.53 -10.28 6.76
CA ARG A 153 -8.36 -10.64 8.18
C ARG A 153 -9.55 -10.24 9.04
N ALA A 154 -9.83 -11.00 10.09
CA ALA A 154 -10.96 -10.74 10.99
C ALA A 154 -10.74 -9.52 11.89
N GLY A 155 -11.38 -8.39 11.57
CA GLY A 155 -11.22 -7.13 12.29
C GLY A 155 -11.84 -5.98 11.52
N LYS A 156 -11.90 -4.78 12.12
CA LYS A 156 -12.50 -3.60 11.48
C LYS A 156 -11.49 -2.77 10.68
N SER A 157 -10.27 -2.69 11.18
CA SER A 157 -9.23 -1.83 10.60
C SER A 157 -7.85 -2.46 10.77
N TYR A 158 -7.02 -2.35 9.75
CA TYR A 158 -5.63 -2.77 9.78
C TYR A 158 -4.75 -1.70 9.17
N SER A 159 -3.53 -1.62 9.68
CA SER A 159 -2.47 -0.78 9.12
C SER A 159 -1.32 -1.66 8.71
N TYR A 160 -0.69 -1.33 7.59
CA TYR A 160 0.47 -2.03 7.05
C TYR A 160 1.55 -1.05 6.63
N GLU A 161 2.79 -1.54 6.67
CA GLU A 161 3.98 -0.85 6.19
C GLU A 161 4.81 -1.79 5.32
N ILE A 162 5.29 -1.30 4.19
CA ILE A 162 6.08 -2.07 3.24
C ILE A 162 7.31 -1.24 2.88
N PRO A 163 8.47 -1.53 3.49
CA PRO A 163 9.71 -0.84 3.16
C PRO A 163 10.26 -1.34 1.82
N PHE A 164 10.64 -0.41 0.94
CA PHE A 164 11.37 -0.69 -0.29
C PHE A 164 12.78 -0.11 -0.20
N ARG A 165 13.74 -0.99 -0.50
CA ARG A 165 15.17 -0.70 -0.63
C ARG A 165 15.56 -1.24 -2.01
N PHE A 166 16.21 -0.39 -2.82
CA PHE A 166 16.77 -0.74 -4.12
C PHE A 166 18.29 -0.78 -3.99
#